data_AF-A0A7S2P1M8-F1
#
_entry.id   AF-A0A7S2P1M8-F1
#
_cell.length_a   1.000
_cell.length_b   1.000
_cell.length_c   1.000
_cell.angle_alpha   90.00
_cell.angle_beta   90.00
_cell.angle_gamma   90.00
#
_symmetry.space_group_name_H-M   'P 1'
#
loop_
_entity.id
_entity.type
_entity.pdbx_description
1 polymer ?
#
loop_
_entity_poly.entity_id
_entity_poly.type
_entity_poly.pdbx_seq_one_letter_code
_entity_poly.pdbx_strand_id
1 'polypeptide(L)'
;IIEKNLSTIYWDTKSVQEELAEKRTHKYHLNNQPNMNQQLPIRIVSKVVRGYGRGSKDLGIPTANVSRDNLTCSIGSFDELPTGIYWGYARIIADGSSDDSGENKNGQENNNKISGREVYTTAVSIGYNPTYNNKEKTVEPHLIAESTHPQRHASSTGETMLGDFYDAKIVLSVVGYLRPELPFEGLEKLTLAIKKDIEDACSLAKEDNATNKEEREWVLLHQQ
;
A
#
# COMPACT_ATOMS: atom_id res chain seq x y z
N ILE A 1 4.86 -28.59 -34.94
CA ILE A 1 6.22 -28.10 -34.64
C ILE A 1 6.18 -26.58 -34.65
N ILE A 2 5.80 -25.97 -33.52
CA ILE A 2 6.14 -24.57 -33.23
C ILE A 2 6.41 -24.54 -31.72
N GLU A 3 7.60 -24.99 -31.33
CA GLU A 3 8.21 -24.61 -30.06
C GLU A 3 8.51 -23.11 -30.16
N LYS A 4 7.56 -22.27 -29.71
CA LYS A 4 7.86 -20.86 -29.46
C LYS A 4 8.70 -20.80 -28.18
N ASN A 5 9.99 -20.57 -28.40
CA ASN A 5 11.04 -20.27 -27.43
C ASN A 5 10.52 -19.66 -26.11
N LEU A 6 10.47 -20.49 -25.07
CA LEU A 6 10.36 -20.08 -23.66
C LEU A 6 11.60 -19.29 -23.18
N SER A 7 12.67 -19.27 -23.98
CA SER A 7 13.94 -18.60 -23.66
C SER A 7 13.87 -17.08 -23.80
N THR A 8 12.99 -16.52 -24.64
CA THR A 8 12.90 -15.06 -24.83
C THR A 8 12.13 -14.37 -23.70
N ILE A 9 11.26 -15.09 -22.99
CA ILE A 9 10.51 -14.60 -21.82
C ILE A 9 11.38 -14.64 -20.55
N TYR A 10 12.44 -15.46 -20.53
CA TYR A 10 13.32 -15.64 -19.37
C TYR A 10 14.40 -14.55 -19.21
N TRP A 11 14.64 -13.73 -20.24
CA TRP A 11 15.70 -12.71 -20.22
C TRP A 11 15.29 -11.34 -19.65
N ASP A 12 14.00 -11.10 -19.33
CA ASP A 12 13.54 -9.75 -18.93
C ASP A 12 12.98 -9.65 -17.50
N THR A 13 12.75 -10.77 -16.81
CA THR A 13 12.40 -10.76 -15.38
C THR A 13 13.65 -10.66 -14.51
N LYS A 14 14.73 -11.34 -14.91
CA LYS A 14 15.97 -11.36 -14.13
C LYS A 14 16.66 -9.99 -14.10
N SER A 15 16.65 -9.25 -15.22
CA SER A 15 17.21 -7.90 -15.32
C SER A 15 16.48 -6.90 -14.42
N VAL A 16 15.14 -6.92 -14.39
CA VAL A 16 14.34 -6.05 -13.50
C VAL A 16 14.58 -6.41 -12.03
N GLN A 17 14.64 -7.71 -11.72
CA GLN A 17 14.91 -8.18 -10.35
C GLN A 17 16.35 -7.83 -9.91
N GLU A 18 17.33 -7.95 -10.80
CA GLU A 18 18.72 -7.55 -10.57
C GLU A 18 18.83 -6.02 -10.41
N GLU A 19 18.15 -5.23 -11.24
CA GLU A 19 18.11 -3.75 -11.13
C GLU A 19 17.43 -3.30 -9.83
N LEU A 20 16.32 -3.94 -9.44
CA LEU A 20 15.66 -3.70 -8.15
C LEU A 20 16.57 -4.11 -6.99
N ALA A 21 17.22 -5.27 -7.07
CA ALA A 21 18.14 -5.75 -6.05
C ALA A 21 19.36 -4.83 -5.90
N GLU A 22 19.97 -4.39 -7.01
CA GLU A 22 21.09 -3.45 -7.03
C GLU A 22 20.70 -2.11 -6.40
N LYS A 23 19.54 -1.55 -6.78
CA LYS A 23 19.03 -0.30 -6.20
C LYS A 23 18.57 -0.45 -4.75
N ARG A 24 18.33 -1.69 -4.30
CA ARG A 24 18.07 -2.05 -2.89
C ARG A 24 19.34 -2.35 -2.09
N THR A 25 20.52 -2.45 -2.70
CA THR A 25 21.77 -2.71 -1.95
C THR A 25 22.18 -1.52 -1.07
N HIS A 26 22.87 -1.82 0.03
CA HIS A 26 23.36 -0.86 1.03
C HIS A 26 24.22 0.28 0.45
N LYS A 27 24.84 0.07 -0.72
CA LYS A 27 25.72 1.04 -1.38
C LYS A 27 24.95 2.16 -2.11
N TYR A 28 23.75 1.89 -2.63
CA TYR A 28 22.84 2.93 -3.14
C TYR A 28 22.13 3.69 -2.00
N HIS A 29 21.87 3.01 -0.88
CA HIS A 29 21.17 3.56 0.28
C HIS A 29 21.91 4.70 1.01
N LEU A 30 23.25 4.73 1.00
CA LEU A 30 24.05 5.70 1.76
C LEU A 30 24.23 7.07 1.08
N ASN A 31 24.18 7.14 -0.26
CA ASN A 31 24.64 8.33 -0.99
C ASN A 31 23.52 9.30 -1.39
N ASN A 32 22.23 8.92 -1.29
CA ASN A 32 21.11 9.69 -1.86
C ASN A 32 19.84 9.75 -1.00
N GLN A 33 19.91 9.42 0.31
CA GLN A 33 18.72 9.40 1.17
C GLN A 33 18.83 10.46 2.28
N PRO A 34 17.75 11.23 2.58
CA PRO A 34 17.60 11.83 3.91
C PRO A 34 17.65 10.69 4.95
N ASN A 35 18.00 10.98 6.21
CA ASN A 35 18.22 9.97 7.24
C ASN A 35 16.89 9.28 7.65
N MET A 36 16.36 8.39 6.80
CA MET A 36 15.02 7.81 6.87
C MET A 36 14.75 7.02 8.15
N ASN A 37 15.79 6.42 8.73
CA ASN A 37 15.70 5.66 9.99
C ASN A 37 15.28 6.52 11.20
N GLN A 38 15.31 7.85 11.10
CA GLN A 38 14.85 8.73 12.18
C GLN A 38 13.38 9.17 12.06
N GLN A 39 12.68 8.82 10.98
CA GLN A 39 11.31 9.30 10.71
C GLN A 39 10.24 8.21 10.69
N LEU A 40 10.63 6.94 10.64
CA LEU A 40 9.72 5.79 10.71
C LEU A 40 9.55 5.32 12.17
N PRO A 41 8.36 4.84 12.57
CA PRO A 41 7.14 4.74 11.76
C PRO A 41 6.42 6.08 11.59
N ILE A 42 5.80 6.30 10.41
CA ILE A 42 4.97 7.48 10.12
C ILE A 42 3.50 7.11 10.27
N ARG A 43 2.83 7.73 11.25
CA ARG A 43 1.42 7.50 11.53
C ARG A 43 0.57 8.56 10.84
N ILE A 44 -0.40 8.13 10.07
CA ILE A 44 -1.29 8.95 9.23
C ILE A 44 -2.73 8.57 9.53
N VAL A 45 -3.57 9.56 9.79
CA VAL A 45 -5.02 9.41 9.87
C VAL A 45 -5.64 10.40 8.90
N SER A 46 -6.53 9.93 8.02
CA SER A 46 -7.23 10.80 7.06
C SER A 46 -8.47 10.11 6.49
N LYS A 47 -9.06 10.68 5.44
CA LYS A 47 -10.12 10.08 4.63
C LYS A 47 -9.55 9.50 3.34
N VAL A 48 -10.13 8.38 2.89
CA VAL A 48 -9.89 7.84 1.56
C VAL A 48 -10.65 8.66 0.53
N VAL A 49 -9.95 9.18 -0.46
CA VAL A 49 -10.54 9.95 -1.56
C VAL A 49 -10.34 9.25 -2.89
N ARG A 50 -11.13 9.68 -3.88
CA ARG A 50 -10.90 9.25 -5.27
C ARG A 50 -9.60 9.86 -5.77
N GLY A 51 -8.71 9.03 -6.30
CA GLY A 51 -7.58 9.50 -7.08
C GLY A 51 -8.04 10.18 -8.38
N TYR A 52 -7.13 10.87 -9.05
CA TYR A 52 -7.44 11.74 -10.19
C TYR A 52 -7.69 11.02 -11.53
N GLY A 53 -8.17 9.77 -11.49
CA GLY A 53 -8.59 9.03 -12.68
C GLY A 53 -7.48 8.82 -13.71
N ARG A 54 -6.58 7.86 -13.44
CA ARG A 54 -5.77 7.12 -14.43
C ARG A 54 -4.98 6.02 -13.72
N GLY A 55 -4.90 4.82 -14.32
CA GLY A 55 -3.78 3.91 -14.12
C GLY A 55 -4.01 2.76 -13.15
N SER A 56 -4.24 3.00 -11.86
CA SER A 56 -4.17 1.92 -10.86
C SER A 56 -5.33 0.92 -10.96
N LYS A 57 -6.57 1.39 -11.18
CA LYS A 57 -7.73 0.51 -11.46
C LYS A 57 -7.64 -0.21 -12.81
N ASP A 58 -7.09 0.43 -13.85
CA ASP A 58 -6.91 -0.19 -15.18
C ASP A 58 -5.78 -1.22 -15.17
N LEU A 59 -4.79 -1.05 -14.29
CA LEU A 59 -3.78 -2.04 -13.92
C LEU A 59 -4.32 -3.14 -13.00
N GLY A 60 -5.54 -2.97 -12.48
CA GLY A 60 -6.15 -3.83 -11.49
C GLY A 60 -5.60 -3.69 -10.07
N ILE A 61 -4.69 -2.76 -9.80
CA ILE A 61 -4.05 -2.57 -8.49
C ILE A 61 -4.68 -1.35 -7.81
N PRO A 62 -5.84 -1.47 -7.14
CA PRO A 62 -6.50 -0.32 -6.53
C PRO A 62 -5.64 0.27 -5.42
N THR A 63 -5.54 1.59 -5.37
CA THR A 63 -4.91 2.33 -4.28
C THR A 63 -5.95 3.20 -3.57
N ALA A 64 -5.89 3.23 -2.24
CA ALA A 64 -6.68 4.15 -1.43
C ALA A 64 -5.92 5.48 -1.35
N ASN A 65 -6.37 6.52 -2.05
CA ASN A 65 -5.70 7.82 -1.99
C ASN A 65 -6.04 8.51 -0.67
N VAL A 66 -5.04 9.01 0.05
CA VAL A 66 -5.23 9.71 1.33
C VAL A 66 -5.52 11.19 1.08
N SER A 67 -6.56 11.74 1.71
CA SER A 67 -6.93 13.16 1.61
C SER A 67 -5.88 14.09 2.23
N ARG A 68 -5.58 15.19 1.54
CA ARG A 68 -4.72 16.28 2.05
C ARG A 68 -5.42 17.14 3.10
N ASP A 69 -6.74 17.34 2.98
CA ASP A 69 -7.50 18.29 3.81
C ASP A 69 -7.84 17.75 5.21
N ASN A 70 -7.82 16.43 5.39
CA ASN A 70 -8.21 15.76 6.65
C ASN A 70 -7.03 15.02 7.30
N LEU A 71 -5.81 15.49 7.07
CA LEU A 71 -4.59 14.79 7.50
C LEU A 71 -4.22 15.10 8.95
N THR A 72 -4.10 14.04 9.75
CA THR A 72 -3.23 14.01 10.94
C THR A 72 -2.02 13.16 10.60
N CYS A 73 -0.80 13.70 10.74
CA CYS A 73 0.43 12.98 10.45
C CYS A 73 1.51 13.23 11.53
N SER A 74 2.22 12.18 11.94
CA SER A 74 3.25 12.26 12.99
C SER A 74 4.50 13.06 12.60
N ILE A 75 4.72 13.32 11.31
CA ILE A 75 5.89 14.06 10.82
C ILE A 75 5.54 15.41 10.18
N GLY A 76 4.31 15.91 10.41
CA GLY A 76 3.87 17.23 9.94
C GLY A 76 2.88 17.13 8.78
N SER A 77 3.25 17.69 7.64
CA SER A 77 2.41 17.82 6.45
C SER A 77 2.78 16.81 5.35
N PHE A 78 1.91 16.68 4.32
CA PHE A 78 2.22 15.88 3.12
C PHE A 78 3.57 16.27 2.50
N ASP A 79 3.91 17.56 2.51
CA ASP A 79 5.07 18.07 1.79
C ASP A 79 6.39 17.72 2.51
N GLU A 80 6.33 17.27 3.76
CA GLU A 80 7.47 16.77 4.54
C GLU A 80 7.65 15.25 4.43
N LEU A 81 6.65 14.51 3.95
CA LEU A 81 6.74 13.06 3.77
C LEU A 81 7.85 12.68 2.76
N PRO A 82 8.84 11.84 3.10
CA PRO A 82 9.87 11.49 2.14
C PRO A 82 9.31 10.62 1.02
N THR A 83 9.70 10.90 -0.22
CA THR A 83 9.22 10.16 -1.39
C THR A 83 9.81 8.77 -1.47
N GLY A 84 9.04 7.81 -1.98
CA GLY A 84 9.46 6.43 -2.17
C GLY A 84 8.33 5.44 -2.02
N ILE A 85 8.70 4.16 -2.03
CA ILE A 85 7.82 3.04 -1.79
C ILE A 85 8.13 2.47 -0.41
N TYR A 86 7.08 2.27 0.37
CA TYR A 86 7.12 1.85 1.75
C TYR A 86 6.18 0.66 1.96
N TRP A 87 6.21 0.11 3.17
CA TRP A 87 5.23 -0.84 3.66
C TRP A 87 4.76 -0.47 5.06
N GLY A 88 3.62 -1.03 5.47
CA GLY A 88 3.12 -0.86 6.82
C GLY A 88 1.74 -1.46 7.02
N TYR A 89 0.94 -0.87 7.92
CA TYR A 89 -0.38 -1.37 8.30
C TYR A 89 -1.47 -0.33 8.09
N ALA A 90 -2.67 -0.76 7.71
CA ALA A 90 -3.83 0.13 7.61
C ALA A 90 -5.11 -0.52 8.11
N ARG A 91 -6.02 0.33 8.60
CA ARG A 91 -7.40 -0.04 8.93
C ARG A 91 -8.35 0.96 8.32
N ILE A 92 -9.45 0.46 7.76
CA ILE A 92 -10.55 1.26 7.23
C ILE A 92 -11.68 1.29 8.24
N ILE A 93 -12.19 2.48 8.53
CA ILE A 93 -13.33 2.74 9.41
C ILE A 93 -14.44 3.34 8.54
N ALA A 94 -15.48 2.54 8.28
CA ALA A 94 -16.62 2.98 7.50
C ALA A 94 -17.55 3.89 8.33
N ASP A 95 -18.06 4.96 7.73
CA ASP A 95 -19.04 5.83 8.38
C ASP A 95 -20.32 5.03 8.71
N GLY A 96 -20.71 5.02 9.98
CA GLY A 96 -21.90 4.32 10.47
C GLY A 96 -21.67 2.90 11.02
N SER A 97 -20.44 2.40 11.13
CA SER A 97 -20.14 1.27 12.00
C SER A 97 -19.99 1.78 13.45
N SER A 98 -21.11 1.99 14.13
CA SER A 98 -21.10 1.82 15.58
C SER A 98 -20.57 0.41 15.85
N ASP A 99 -19.51 0.31 16.64
CA ASP A 99 -19.09 -0.92 17.31
C ASP A 99 -20.21 -1.31 18.30
N ASP A 100 -21.38 -1.67 17.76
CA ASP A 100 -22.47 -2.18 18.58
C ASP A 100 -22.09 -3.60 18.97
N SER A 101 -21.83 -3.75 20.25
CA SER A 101 -21.63 -5.03 20.93
C SER A 101 -22.99 -5.71 21.15
N GLY A 102 -23.90 -5.58 20.18
CA GLY A 102 -25.28 -6.01 20.25
C GLY A 102 -25.48 -7.35 19.54
N GLU A 103 -25.97 -8.34 20.28
CA GLU A 103 -26.46 -9.61 19.76
C GLU A 103 -27.41 -9.39 18.56
N ASN A 104 -27.01 -9.83 17.36
CA ASN A 104 -27.92 -9.88 16.22
C ASN A 104 -28.93 -11.02 16.39
N LYS A 105 -30.18 -10.67 16.75
CA LYS A 105 -31.34 -11.49 16.40
C LYS A 105 -31.84 -11.06 15.02
N ASN A 106 -31.96 -12.06 14.15
CA ASN A 106 -32.60 -12.10 12.83
C ASN A 106 -31.69 -11.78 11.63
N GLY A 107 -31.35 -12.86 10.92
CA GLY A 107 -30.43 -12.89 9.81
C GLY A 107 -30.98 -12.27 8.52
N GLN A 108 -30.17 -11.37 7.99
CA GLN A 108 -29.88 -11.24 6.56
C GLN A 108 -28.50 -10.56 6.49
N GLU A 109 -27.44 -11.36 6.59
CA GLU A 109 -26.06 -10.89 6.54
C GLU A 109 -25.71 -10.45 5.12
N ASN A 110 -25.61 -9.14 4.91
CA ASN A 110 -24.93 -8.61 3.75
C ASN A 110 -23.42 -8.87 3.95
N ASN A 111 -22.91 -9.96 3.36
CA ASN A 111 -21.50 -10.42 3.40
C ASN A 111 -20.46 -9.44 2.81
N ASN A 112 -20.82 -8.17 2.61
CA ASN A 112 -20.01 -7.16 1.93
C ASN A 112 -19.57 -6.02 2.86
N LYS A 113 -19.76 -6.14 4.18
CA LYS A 113 -19.36 -5.12 5.15
C LYS A 113 -17.95 -5.40 5.65
N ILE A 114 -17.02 -4.49 5.34
CA ILE A 114 -15.67 -4.50 5.93
C ILE A 114 -15.83 -4.27 7.44
N SER A 115 -15.30 -5.21 8.24
CA SER A 115 -15.24 -5.03 9.68
C SER A 115 -14.29 -3.89 9.99
N GLY A 116 -14.76 -2.84 10.67
CA GLY A 116 -13.93 -1.70 11.08
C GLY A 116 -12.79 -2.05 12.06
N ARG A 117 -12.58 -3.34 12.33
CA ARG A 117 -11.56 -3.91 13.22
C ARG A 117 -10.46 -4.68 12.49
N GLU A 118 -10.55 -4.82 11.17
CA GLU A 118 -9.52 -5.54 10.42
C GLU A 118 -8.31 -4.63 10.12
N VAL A 119 -7.12 -5.19 10.33
CA VAL A 119 -5.85 -4.52 10.01
C VAL A 119 -5.20 -5.24 8.84
N TYR A 120 -4.93 -4.49 7.78
CA TYR A 120 -4.32 -4.97 6.56
C TYR A 120 -2.85 -4.58 6.51
N THR A 121 -2.02 -5.46 5.96
CA THR A 121 -0.68 -5.08 5.48
C THR A 121 -0.85 -4.17 4.26
N THR A 122 0.09 -3.24 4.05
CA THR A 122 0.05 -2.31 2.93
C THR A 122 1.41 -2.18 2.27
N ALA A 123 1.41 -2.02 0.94
CA ALA A 123 2.47 -1.35 0.21
C ALA A 123 2.01 0.10 -0.03
N VAL A 124 2.88 1.09 0.18
CA VAL A 124 2.50 2.51 0.16
C VAL A 124 3.41 3.27 -0.79
N SER A 125 2.82 3.92 -1.79
CA SER A 125 3.53 4.90 -2.62
C SER A 125 3.38 6.29 -2.03
N ILE A 126 4.49 6.98 -1.81
CA ILE A 126 4.54 8.40 -1.42
C ILE A 126 5.34 9.12 -2.50
N GLY A 127 4.69 9.99 -3.28
CA GLY A 127 5.31 10.54 -4.49
C GLY A 127 4.59 11.75 -5.04
N TYR A 128 5.10 12.36 -6.10
CA TYR A 128 4.45 13.48 -6.77
C TYR A 128 3.58 12.99 -7.93
N ASN A 129 2.39 13.56 -8.10
CA ASN A 129 1.51 13.21 -9.22
C ASN A 129 1.96 13.89 -10.54
N PRO A 130 2.40 13.14 -11.57
CA PRO A 130 2.87 13.68 -12.86
C PRO A 130 1.81 14.49 -13.62
N THR A 131 0.53 14.21 -13.37
CA THR A 131 -0.60 14.74 -14.15
C THR A 131 -0.99 16.17 -13.77
N TYR A 132 -0.57 16.65 -12.58
CA TYR A 132 -0.89 17.99 -12.05
C TYR A 132 0.35 18.89 -11.95
N ASN A 133 1.22 18.82 -12.97
CA ASN A 133 2.51 19.53 -12.98
C ASN A 133 3.42 19.19 -11.76
N ASN A 134 3.29 17.99 -11.17
CA ASN A 134 4.07 17.55 -10.00
C ASN A 134 3.98 18.49 -8.77
N LYS A 135 2.92 19.30 -8.65
CA LYS A 135 2.85 20.28 -7.55
C LYS A 135 2.48 19.67 -6.20
N GLU A 136 1.77 18.55 -6.19
CA GLU A 136 1.23 17.95 -4.99
C GLU A 136 1.70 16.51 -4.81
N LYS A 137 2.19 16.23 -3.60
CA LYS A 137 2.53 14.88 -3.15
C LYS A 137 1.27 14.07 -2.81
N THR A 138 1.25 12.80 -3.16
CA THR A 138 0.19 11.84 -2.83
C THR A 138 0.72 10.77 -1.88
N VAL A 139 -0.22 10.15 -1.14
CA VAL A 139 0.02 8.95 -0.33
C VAL A 139 -1.02 7.93 -0.77
N GLU A 140 -0.55 6.80 -1.28
CA GLU A 140 -1.35 5.80 -1.97
C GLU A 140 -1.06 4.40 -1.41
N PRO A 141 -1.64 4.03 -0.25
CA PRO A 141 -1.64 2.67 0.24
C PRO A 141 -2.44 1.73 -0.66
N HIS A 142 -1.83 0.60 -0.99
CA HIS A 142 -2.46 -0.61 -1.52
C HIS A 142 -2.66 -1.59 -0.35
N LEU A 143 -3.92 -1.86 0.01
CA LEU A 143 -4.26 -2.74 1.12
C LEU A 143 -4.24 -4.21 0.67
N ILE A 144 -3.50 -5.04 1.40
CA ILE A 144 -3.26 -6.44 1.08
C ILE A 144 -4.04 -7.29 2.08
N ALA A 145 -5.10 -7.93 1.60
CA ALA A 145 -5.85 -8.93 2.36
C ALA A 145 -5.34 -10.34 2.12
N GLU A 146 -5.55 -11.20 3.12
CA GLU A 146 -5.21 -12.62 3.09
C GLU A 146 -5.88 -13.35 1.91
N SER A 147 -5.23 -14.40 1.42
CA SER A 147 -5.68 -15.15 0.24
C SER A 147 -7.10 -15.73 0.39
N THR A 148 -7.51 -16.01 1.63
CA THR A 148 -8.82 -16.54 2.01
C THR A 148 -9.87 -15.47 2.31
N HIS A 149 -9.50 -14.19 2.25
CA HIS A 149 -10.41 -13.10 2.62
C HIS A 149 -11.60 -13.03 1.64
N PRO A 150 -12.86 -12.97 2.11
CA PRO A 150 -14.05 -13.10 1.25
C PRO A 150 -14.21 -11.98 0.23
N GLN A 151 -13.66 -10.80 0.51
CA GLN A 151 -13.68 -9.63 -0.39
C GLN A 151 -12.38 -9.46 -1.17
N ARG A 152 -11.45 -10.44 -1.09
CA ARG A 152 -10.26 -10.43 -1.93
C ARG A 152 -10.66 -10.82 -3.34
N HIS A 153 -10.46 -9.90 -4.27
CA HIS A 153 -10.55 -10.21 -5.70
C HIS A 153 -9.16 -10.18 -6.30
N ALA A 154 -8.86 -11.15 -7.16
CA ALA A 154 -7.65 -11.10 -7.96
C ALA A 154 -7.78 -9.95 -8.97
N SER A 155 -6.81 -9.06 -8.98
CA SER A 155 -6.66 -8.09 -10.05
C SER A 155 -6.30 -8.76 -11.38
N SER A 156 -6.32 -8.00 -12.48
CA SER A 156 -5.73 -8.40 -13.76
C SER A 156 -4.23 -8.77 -13.65
N THR A 157 -3.59 -8.38 -12.56
CA THR A 157 -2.20 -8.71 -12.23
C THR A 157 -2.06 -9.82 -11.19
N GLY A 158 -3.16 -10.35 -10.62
CA GLY A 158 -3.14 -11.43 -9.61
C GLY A 158 -3.05 -10.96 -8.16
N GLU A 159 -3.04 -9.65 -7.94
CA GLU A 159 -2.90 -8.98 -6.65
C GLU A 159 -4.25 -8.74 -5.96
N THR A 160 -4.21 -8.34 -4.69
CA THR A 160 -5.41 -8.19 -3.86
C THR A 160 -6.14 -6.87 -4.19
N MET A 161 -7.35 -6.97 -4.72
CA MET A 161 -8.30 -5.87 -4.75
C MET A 161 -9.26 -6.03 -3.58
N LEU A 162 -9.15 -5.11 -2.63
CA LEU A 162 -10.23 -4.83 -1.70
C LEU A 162 -11.18 -3.79 -2.33
N GLY A 163 -12.46 -3.84 -1.98
CA GLY A 163 -13.50 -2.99 -2.59
C GLY A 163 -13.26 -1.48 -2.47
N ASP A 164 -14.17 -0.68 -3.00
CA ASP A 164 -14.07 0.78 -2.91
C ASP A 164 -14.40 1.27 -1.49
N PHE A 165 -13.50 2.07 -0.91
CA PHE A 165 -13.60 2.61 0.46
C PHE A 165 -13.70 4.13 0.50
N TYR A 166 -14.21 4.76 -0.56
CA TYR A 166 -14.25 6.22 -0.63
C TYR A 166 -15.02 6.83 0.55
N ASP A 167 -14.53 7.97 1.00
CA ASP A 167 -15.03 8.76 2.14
C ASP A 167 -14.82 8.09 3.52
N ALA A 168 -14.46 6.80 3.57
CA ALA A 168 -14.12 6.12 4.81
C ALA A 168 -12.83 6.69 5.43
N LYS A 169 -12.77 6.64 6.76
CA LYS A 169 -11.56 7.01 7.50
C LYS A 169 -10.52 5.90 7.38
N ILE A 170 -9.27 6.27 7.12
CA ILE A 170 -8.12 5.38 7.12
C ILE A 170 -7.18 5.74 8.27
N VAL A 171 -6.78 4.72 9.02
CA VAL A 171 -5.68 4.77 10.00
C VAL A 171 -4.53 3.99 9.38
N LEU A 172 -3.41 4.66 9.09
CA LEU A 172 -2.26 4.13 8.37
C LEU A 172 -1.00 4.31 9.23
N SER A 173 -0.20 3.26 9.40
CA SER A 173 1.16 3.35 9.91
C SER A 173 2.12 2.87 8.83
N VAL A 174 3.03 3.74 8.40
CA VAL A 174 4.11 3.45 7.45
C VAL A 174 5.33 3.02 8.27
N VAL A 175 5.69 1.75 8.19
CA VAL A 175 6.62 1.09 9.13
C VAL A 175 8.04 1.04 8.58
N GLY A 176 8.19 0.72 7.28
CA GLY A 176 9.49 0.50 6.68
C GLY A 176 9.57 0.99 5.24
N TYR A 177 10.77 1.37 4.83
CA TYR A 177 11.08 1.74 3.45
C TYR A 177 11.41 0.51 2.62
N LEU A 178 10.92 0.45 1.38
CA LEU A 178 11.21 -0.64 0.43
C LEU A 178 12.22 -0.21 -0.63
N ARG A 179 11.99 0.93 -1.29
CA ARG A 179 12.81 1.42 -2.41
C ARG A 179 12.43 2.84 -2.82
N PRO A 180 13.27 3.55 -3.61
CA PRO A 180 12.88 4.84 -4.18
C PRO A 180 11.81 4.69 -5.27
N GLU A 181 11.20 5.80 -5.66
CA GLU A 181 10.43 5.88 -6.90
C GLU A 181 11.36 5.61 -8.09
N LEU A 182 10.94 4.77 -9.03
CA LEU A 182 11.74 4.39 -10.20
C LEU A 182 10.95 4.64 -11.47
N PRO A 183 11.59 5.14 -12.55
CA PRO A 183 10.98 5.14 -13.86
C PRO A 183 10.90 3.70 -14.38
N PHE A 184 9.78 3.36 -15.01
CA PHE A 184 9.59 2.04 -15.64
C PHE A 184 9.27 2.21 -17.12
N GLU A 185 10.01 1.49 -17.95
CA GLU A 185 9.73 1.38 -19.39
C GLU A 185 8.65 0.34 -19.62
N GLY A 186 7.40 0.81 -19.76
CA GLY A 186 6.26 -0.04 -20.09
C GLY A 186 5.53 -0.63 -18.88
N LEU A 187 4.33 -1.14 -19.17
CA LEU A 187 3.36 -1.59 -18.16
C LEU A 187 3.80 -2.84 -17.40
N GLU A 188 4.54 -3.72 -18.09
CA GLU A 188 5.00 -5.00 -17.56
C GLU A 188 6.03 -4.82 -16.46
N LYS A 189 7.07 -4.00 -16.70
CA LYS A 189 8.11 -3.69 -15.71
C LYS A 189 7.54 -3.01 -14.47
N LEU A 190 6.62 -2.05 -14.67
CA LEU A 190 5.89 -1.40 -13.58
C LEU A 190 5.10 -2.44 -12.75
N THR A 191 4.36 -3.31 -13.43
CA THR A 191 3.58 -4.37 -12.78
C THR A 191 4.47 -5.29 -11.95
N LEU A 192 5.58 -5.78 -12.52
CA LEU A 192 6.53 -6.65 -11.83
C LEU A 192 7.12 -6.00 -10.58
N ALA A 193 7.44 -4.71 -10.64
CA ALA A 193 7.93 -3.98 -9.48
C ALA A 193 6.88 -3.89 -8.37
N ILE A 194 5.63 -3.57 -8.71
CA ILE A 194 4.55 -3.49 -7.71
C ILE A 194 4.31 -4.86 -7.05
N LYS A 195 4.32 -5.95 -7.82
CA LYS A 195 4.20 -7.31 -7.26
C LYS A 195 5.30 -7.61 -6.26
N LYS A 196 6.54 -7.26 -6.63
CA LYS A 196 7.68 -7.47 -5.73
C LYS A 196 7.53 -6.68 -4.44
N ASP A 197 7.05 -5.43 -4.52
CA ASP A 197 6.82 -4.58 -3.35
C ASP A 197 5.72 -5.17 -2.43
N ILE A 198 4.66 -5.75 -2.99
CA ILE A 198 3.60 -6.46 -2.24
C ILE A 198 4.16 -7.71 -1.55
N GLU A 199 4.95 -8.52 -2.25
CA GLU A 199 5.61 -9.70 -1.69
C GLU A 199 6.55 -9.34 -0.54
N ASP A 200 7.32 -8.27 -0.68
CA ASP A 200 8.23 -7.79 0.36
C ASP A 200 7.46 -7.27 1.56
N ALA A 201 6.43 -6.46 1.35
CA ALA A 201 5.53 -5.99 2.42
C ALA A 201 4.93 -7.17 3.20
N CYS A 202 4.44 -8.19 2.49
CA CYS A 202 3.91 -9.42 3.11
C CYS A 202 4.97 -10.19 3.91
N SER A 203 6.20 -10.26 3.40
CA SER A 203 7.30 -10.97 4.06
C SER A 203 7.74 -10.25 5.33
N LEU A 204 7.94 -8.93 5.25
CA LEU A 204 8.34 -8.07 6.37
C LEU A 204 7.27 -8.03 7.46
N ALA A 205 5.98 -8.02 7.08
CA ALA A 205 4.87 -8.04 8.04
C ALA A 205 4.76 -9.35 8.85
N LYS A 206 5.36 -10.45 8.37
CA LYS A 206 5.39 -11.76 9.06
C LYS A 206 6.53 -11.88 10.07
N GLU A 207 7.50 -10.96 10.02
CA GLU A 207 8.60 -10.97 10.98
C GLU A 207 8.09 -10.72 12.40
N ASP A 208 8.53 -11.55 13.33
CA ASP A 208 8.20 -11.41 14.74
C ASP A 208 9.14 -10.39 15.40
N ASN A 209 8.79 -9.11 15.32
CA ASN A 209 9.53 -8.02 15.94
C ASN A 209 8.60 -7.04 16.69
N ALA A 210 9.18 -6.26 17.60
CA ALA A 210 8.43 -5.34 18.47
C ALA A 210 7.70 -4.26 17.66
N THR A 211 8.38 -3.64 16.70
CA THR A 211 7.81 -2.59 15.84
C THR A 211 6.55 -3.08 15.11
N ASN A 212 6.58 -4.28 14.55
CA ASN A 212 5.44 -4.88 13.86
C ASN A 212 4.24 -5.06 14.80
N LYS A 213 4.48 -5.56 16.02
CA LYS A 213 3.43 -5.73 17.03
C LYS A 213 2.83 -4.38 17.45
N GLU A 214 3.70 -3.43 17.79
CA GLU A 214 3.31 -2.11 18.28
C GLU A 214 2.52 -1.32 17.23
N GLU A 215 3.00 -1.27 15.98
CA GLU A 215 2.33 -0.50 14.93
C GLU A 215 1.04 -1.17 14.46
N ARG A 216 1.00 -2.50 14.41
CA ARG A 216 -0.25 -3.23 14.11
C ARG A 216 -1.30 -3.01 15.19
N GLU A 217 -0.90 -3.04 16.46
CA GLU A 217 -1.79 -2.76 17.59
C GLU A 217 -2.23 -1.29 17.61
N TRP A 218 -1.33 -0.35 17.33
CA TRP A 218 -1.67 1.07 17.21
C TRP A 218 -2.74 1.28 16.14
N VAL A 219 -2.56 0.73 14.93
CA VAL A 219 -3.56 0.83 13.86
C VAL A 219 -4.90 0.23 14.27
N LEU A 220 -4.89 -0.91 14.96
CA LEU A 220 -6.10 -1.58 15.45
C LEU A 220 -6.89 -0.71 16.44
N LEU A 221 -6.22 -0.09 17.40
CA LEU A 221 -6.86 0.59 18.53
C LEU A 221 -7.10 2.08 18.31
N HIS A 222 -6.45 2.72 17.33
CA HIS A 222 -6.51 4.17 17.17
C HIS A 222 -7.88 4.66 16.67
N GLN A 223 -8.61 5.43 17.49
CA GLN A 223 -9.95 5.92 17.15
C GLN A 223 -9.98 7.37 16.66
N GLN A 224 -8.96 8.18 17.01
CA GLN A 224 -8.91 9.63 16.76
C GLN A 224 -8.37 9.98 15.37
#